data_AF-A0A8C3SHR1-F1
#
_entry.id   AF-A0A8C3SHR1-F1
#
_cell.length_a   1.000
_cell.length_b   1.000
_cell.length_c   1.000
_cell.angle_alpha   90.00
_cell.angle_beta   90.00
_cell.angle_gamma   90.00
#
_symmetry.space_group_name_H-M   'P 1'
#
loop_
_entity.id
_entity.type
_entity.pdbx_description
1 polymer ?
#
loop_
_entity_poly.entity_id
_entity_poly.type
_entity_poly.pdbx_seq_one_letter_code
_entity_poly.pdbx_strand_id
1 'polypeptide(L)'
;MAPLFPIFYSFAAGIFLFLLSLGFVEGGRLLVIPQEGSHWLSMRAIVEKLSEKGHEIVVLAPEINLLLKESEHYTRKTYAVPYTQEVLDQSFSKFSNYRFHEVPFFYTALAEYWNNMYIINLFFYNCDSLLQNREIIRYLEESKFDALFTDPALPCGVILAEYLSIPSVYLFRGFPCSLEHAICKSPNPVSYVPRCYTSYTDHMTFPQRVVNLLVSSLETPLFKELYTKYQDIASKFLQRDVHLPTLYRNGSIWLLRYDFVFEYPRPMMPNMVFIGGVNCEEGKNLSQEFESIVNVSGEHGFVVFSLGSMVSEIPMKKAKQIAEAFGTIPQTVLWRYTGEAPPNLANNTKLIKWLPQNDLLAHPKARAFITHGGSHGIYEGICNGVPMVLMPLFGDQMDNAKRIESRGAGVTLNVLEMTSKDLSDALNAVINDKSYKENIMRLSALHLDRPVHPLDLAVYWVEFVMRHKGAQHLRPAAHDLNWIQYHSLDVIAFLLAVVLVTMFISLKCCLFCCRKCFCKKGRVSKSRKSKAE
;
A
#
# COMPACT_ATOMS: atom_id res chain seq x y z
N MET A 1 71.10 16.05 -18.40
CA MET A 1 70.09 15.28 -17.65
C MET A 1 69.30 16.25 -16.80
N ALA A 2 68.17 16.74 -17.31
CA ALA A 2 67.24 17.58 -16.56
C ALA A 2 66.50 16.71 -15.52
N PRO A 3 66.04 17.27 -14.38
CA PRO A 3 65.57 16.47 -13.27
C PRO A 3 64.17 15.95 -13.59
N LEU A 4 64.04 14.66 -13.88
CA LEU A 4 62.74 13.97 -14.02
C LEU A 4 62.03 13.79 -12.66
N PHE A 5 62.74 14.03 -11.55
CA PHE A 5 62.24 13.84 -10.19
C PHE A 5 61.06 14.76 -9.78
N PRO A 6 61.05 16.08 -10.03
CA PRO A 6 59.99 16.99 -9.58
C PRO A 6 58.64 16.71 -10.27
N ILE A 7 58.68 16.24 -11.52
CA ILE A 7 57.50 15.88 -12.31
C ILE A 7 56.83 14.64 -11.71
N PHE A 8 57.63 13.67 -11.27
CA PHE A 8 57.12 12.44 -10.66
C PHE A 8 56.40 12.69 -9.33
N TYR A 9 56.95 13.57 -8.48
CA TYR A 9 56.29 13.95 -7.22
C TYR A 9 55.00 14.73 -7.44
N SER A 10 54.96 15.62 -8.44
CA SER A 10 53.75 16.39 -8.78
C SER A 10 52.65 15.48 -9.34
N PHE A 11 53.02 14.49 -10.15
CA PHE A 11 52.08 13.50 -10.70
C PHE A 11 51.56 12.54 -9.60
N ALA A 12 52.45 12.06 -8.73
CA ALA A 12 52.06 11.23 -7.59
C ALA A 12 51.18 11.98 -6.58
N ALA A 13 51.46 13.26 -6.30
CA ALA A 13 50.62 14.11 -5.47
C ALA A 13 49.26 14.37 -6.12
N GLY A 14 49.21 14.55 -7.45
CA GLY A 14 47.96 14.67 -8.20
C GLY A 14 47.11 13.40 -8.14
N ILE A 15 47.72 12.22 -8.28
CA ILE A 15 47.03 10.93 -8.11
C ILE A 15 46.55 10.75 -6.68
N PHE A 16 47.37 11.09 -5.67
CA PHE A 16 46.99 10.97 -4.27
C PHE A 16 45.81 11.88 -3.91
N LEU A 17 45.83 13.14 -4.37
CA LEU A 17 44.70 14.07 -4.19
C LEU A 17 43.45 13.61 -4.96
N PHE A 18 43.62 13.04 -6.15
CA PHE A 18 42.53 12.43 -6.91
C PHE A 18 41.93 11.23 -6.16
N LEU A 19 42.76 10.32 -5.65
CA LEU A 19 42.32 9.17 -4.84
C LEU A 19 41.68 9.59 -3.51
N LEU A 20 42.11 10.69 -2.90
CA LEU A 20 41.44 11.29 -1.73
C LEU A 20 40.12 11.99 -2.09
N SER A 21 39.97 12.45 -3.33
CA SER A 21 38.72 13.04 -3.85
C SER A 21 37.72 11.99 -4.36
N LEU A 22 38.17 10.75 -4.59
CA LEU A 22 37.27 9.61 -4.76
C LEU A 22 36.67 9.32 -3.39
N GLY A 23 35.47 9.84 -3.14
CA GLY A 23 34.69 9.45 -1.97
C GLY A 23 34.58 7.92 -1.93
N PHE A 24 34.82 7.34 -0.75
CA PHE A 24 34.49 5.94 -0.54
C PHE A 24 32.99 5.76 -0.79
N VAL A 25 32.62 5.04 -1.84
CA VAL A 25 31.24 4.57 -2.01
C VAL A 25 31.06 3.48 -0.96
N GLU A 26 30.43 3.85 0.16
CA GLU A 26 30.10 2.90 1.21
C GLU A 26 28.87 2.08 0.77
N GLY A 27 29.12 1.11 -0.10
CA GLY A 27 28.11 0.17 -0.57
C GLY A 27 27.71 -0.79 0.54
N GLY A 28 26.54 -0.56 1.14
CA GLY A 28 25.96 -1.52 2.09
C GLY A 28 25.29 -2.71 1.40
N ARG A 29 25.06 -3.79 2.16
CA ARG A 29 24.50 -5.05 1.69
C ARG A 29 23.04 -5.19 2.11
N LEU A 30 22.15 -5.30 1.14
CA LEU A 30 20.69 -5.26 1.36
C LEU A 30 20.05 -6.62 1.06
N LEU A 31 19.29 -7.14 2.03
CA LEU A 31 18.44 -8.30 1.83
C LEU A 31 17.05 -7.87 1.36
N VAL A 32 16.58 -8.43 0.27
CA VAL A 32 15.31 -8.06 -0.35
C VAL A 32 14.34 -9.24 -0.36
N ILE A 33 13.15 -9.03 0.21
CA ILE A 33 12.08 -10.05 0.26
C ILE A 33 10.82 -9.48 -0.43
N PRO A 34 10.62 -9.83 -1.71
CA PRO A 34 9.52 -9.31 -2.51
C PRO A 34 8.18 -10.01 -2.22
N GLN A 35 7.12 -9.41 -2.75
CA GLN A 35 5.87 -10.10 -3.09
C GLN A 35 5.71 -10.13 -4.62
N GLU A 36 4.89 -11.04 -5.13
CA GLU A 36 4.72 -11.26 -6.57
C GLU A 36 3.91 -10.17 -7.29
N GLY A 37 3.95 -10.19 -8.62
CA GLY A 37 3.12 -9.33 -9.46
C GLY A 37 3.52 -7.84 -9.39
N SER A 38 2.53 -6.96 -9.25
CA SER A 38 2.76 -5.51 -9.23
C SER A 38 3.59 -5.05 -8.02
N HIS A 39 3.61 -5.81 -6.93
CA HIS A 39 4.44 -5.52 -5.76
C HIS A 39 5.92 -5.55 -6.12
N TRP A 40 6.37 -6.65 -6.74
CA TRP A 40 7.73 -6.78 -7.27
C TRP A 40 8.09 -5.68 -8.26
N LEU A 41 7.20 -5.35 -9.20
CA LEU A 41 7.48 -4.31 -10.21
C LEU A 41 7.85 -2.95 -9.57
N SER A 42 7.16 -2.54 -8.51
CA SER A 42 7.50 -1.31 -7.77
C SER A 42 8.79 -1.43 -7.00
N MET A 43 9.02 -2.59 -6.37
CA MET A 43 10.21 -2.79 -5.55
C MET A 43 11.47 -2.86 -6.42
N ARG A 44 11.34 -3.44 -7.63
CA ARG A 44 12.42 -3.57 -8.61
C ARG A 44 13.04 -2.22 -8.97
N ALA A 45 12.24 -1.18 -9.23
CA ALA A 45 12.77 0.15 -9.57
C ALA A 45 13.67 0.71 -8.45
N ILE A 46 13.27 0.52 -7.18
CA ILE A 46 14.06 0.95 -6.02
C ILE A 46 15.33 0.10 -5.89
N VAL A 47 15.22 -1.21 -6.10
CA VAL A 47 16.36 -2.16 -6.07
C VAL A 47 17.38 -1.83 -7.15
N GLU A 48 16.95 -1.61 -8.39
CA GLU A 48 17.82 -1.24 -9.51
C GLU A 48 18.53 0.08 -9.20
N LYS A 49 17.81 1.07 -8.67
CA LYS A 49 18.41 2.36 -8.29
C LYS A 49 19.43 2.25 -7.16
N LEU A 50 19.18 1.41 -6.15
CA LEU A 50 20.14 1.14 -5.07
C LEU A 50 21.38 0.42 -5.62
N SER A 51 21.21 -0.52 -6.55
CA SER A 51 22.31 -1.22 -7.21
C SER A 51 23.22 -0.27 -7.99
N GLU A 52 22.64 0.65 -8.77
CA GLU A 52 23.37 1.71 -9.48
C GLU A 52 24.22 2.59 -8.54
N LYS A 53 23.81 2.71 -7.27
CA LYS A 53 24.55 3.46 -6.23
C LYS A 53 25.62 2.62 -5.53
N GLY A 54 25.86 1.39 -5.98
CA GLY A 54 26.92 0.52 -5.49
C GLY A 54 26.54 -0.40 -4.32
N HIS A 55 25.25 -0.55 -4.01
CA HIS A 55 24.80 -1.48 -3.00
C HIS A 55 24.81 -2.93 -3.51
N GLU A 56 25.27 -3.85 -2.66
CA GLU A 56 25.16 -5.29 -2.95
C GLU A 56 23.77 -5.76 -2.54
N ILE A 57 22.99 -6.26 -3.50
CA ILE A 57 21.60 -6.62 -3.26
C ILE A 57 21.40 -8.12 -3.48
N VAL A 58 20.78 -8.78 -2.49
CA VAL A 58 20.35 -10.17 -2.59
C VAL A 58 18.84 -10.23 -2.52
N VAL A 59 18.21 -10.76 -3.58
CA VAL A 59 16.76 -10.94 -3.66
C VAL A 59 16.43 -12.42 -3.44
N LEU A 60 15.60 -12.70 -2.44
CA LEU A 60 15.06 -14.05 -2.23
C LEU A 60 13.81 -14.25 -3.08
N ALA A 61 13.72 -15.37 -3.77
CA ALA A 61 12.56 -15.69 -4.60
C ALA A 61 12.22 -17.18 -4.54
N PRO A 62 10.94 -17.56 -4.59
CA PRO A 62 10.59 -18.95 -4.88
C PRO A 62 11.06 -19.30 -6.29
N GLU A 63 11.47 -20.56 -6.50
CA GLU A 63 11.90 -21.04 -7.82
C GLU A 63 10.80 -20.87 -8.89
N ILE A 64 9.54 -21.05 -8.47
CA ILE A 64 8.33 -20.79 -9.25
C ILE A 64 7.80 -19.41 -8.83
N ASN A 65 7.79 -18.45 -9.76
CA ASN A 65 7.35 -17.07 -9.54
C ASN A 65 6.69 -16.49 -10.80
N LEU A 66 6.06 -15.32 -10.68
CA LEU A 66 5.34 -14.70 -11.80
C LEU A 66 6.25 -13.84 -12.69
N LEU A 67 7.01 -12.93 -12.07
CA LEU A 67 7.67 -11.84 -12.80
C LEU A 67 9.15 -11.67 -12.44
N LEU A 68 9.69 -12.43 -11.49
CA LEU A 68 11.02 -12.23 -10.96
C LEU A 68 12.08 -13.03 -11.75
N LYS A 69 12.87 -12.31 -12.54
CA LYS A 69 13.88 -12.87 -13.45
C LYS A 69 15.31 -12.59 -12.94
N GLU A 70 16.29 -13.15 -13.62
CA GLU A 70 17.70 -12.75 -13.44
C GLU A 70 17.91 -11.30 -13.87
N SER A 71 18.85 -10.61 -13.23
CA SER A 71 19.21 -9.22 -13.50
C SER A 71 20.66 -8.98 -13.11
N GLU A 72 21.32 -8.02 -13.75
CA GLU A 72 22.66 -7.57 -13.33
C GLU A 72 22.63 -6.72 -12.05
N HIS A 73 21.45 -6.21 -11.67
CA HIS A 73 21.30 -5.32 -10.53
C HIS A 73 21.23 -6.02 -9.17
N TYR A 74 21.03 -7.33 -9.13
CA TYR A 74 20.92 -8.09 -7.87
C TYR A 74 21.33 -9.54 -8.04
N THR A 75 21.79 -10.15 -6.94
CA THR A 75 21.96 -11.60 -6.87
C THR A 75 20.64 -12.24 -6.49
N ARG A 76 20.09 -13.08 -7.37
CA ARG A 76 18.89 -13.86 -7.08
C ARG A 76 19.27 -15.14 -6.33
N LYS A 77 18.59 -15.41 -5.20
CA LYS A 77 18.70 -16.67 -4.44
C LYS A 77 17.33 -17.33 -4.40
N THR A 78 17.25 -18.53 -4.98
CA THR A 78 16.00 -19.27 -5.10
C THR A 78 15.86 -20.37 -4.05
N TYR A 79 14.63 -20.71 -3.71
CA TYR A 79 14.31 -21.86 -2.87
C TYR A 79 13.11 -22.62 -3.45
N ALA A 80 13.09 -23.93 -3.21
CA ALA A 80 12.05 -24.82 -3.72
C ALA A 80 10.70 -24.57 -3.05
N VAL A 81 9.61 -24.75 -3.80
CA VAL A 81 8.22 -24.61 -3.31
C VAL A 81 7.40 -25.85 -3.65
N PRO A 82 6.32 -26.16 -2.89
CA PRO A 82 5.61 -27.44 -3.02
C PRO A 82 4.59 -27.46 -4.18
N TYR A 83 4.76 -26.64 -5.21
CA TYR A 83 3.85 -26.52 -6.34
C TYR A 83 4.58 -26.22 -7.65
N THR A 84 3.96 -26.54 -8.78
CA THR A 84 4.53 -26.31 -10.12
C THR A 84 4.05 -24.99 -10.73
N GLN A 85 4.68 -24.58 -11.83
CA GLN A 85 4.25 -23.40 -12.60
C GLN A 85 2.81 -23.52 -13.07
N GLU A 86 2.38 -24.71 -13.51
CA GLU A 86 1.00 -24.95 -13.96
C GLU A 86 -0.02 -24.73 -12.85
N VAL A 87 0.32 -25.13 -11.61
CA VAL A 87 -0.55 -24.88 -10.45
C VAL A 87 -0.64 -23.39 -10.15
N LEU A 88 0.47 -22.66 -10.25
CA LEU A 88 0.49 -21.20 -10.07
C LEU A 88 -0.39 -20.51 -11.12
N ASP A 89 -0.18 -20.84 -12.40
CA ASP A 89 -0.90 -20.25 -13.53
C ASP A 89 -2.41 -20.55 -13.46
N GLN A 90 -2.80 -21.80 -13.16
CA GLN A 90 -4.19 -22.18 -12.95
C GLN A 90 -4.83 -21.46 -11.77
N SER A 91 -4.08 -21.26 -10.68
CA SER A 91 -4.58 -20.54 -9.51
C SER A 91 -4.91 -19.09 -9.85
N PHE A 92 -4.05 -18.42 -10.62
CA PHE A 92 -4.30 -17.06 -11.09
C PHE A 92 -5.41 -16.96 -12.13
N SER A 93 -5.48 -17.88 -13.09
CA SER A 93 -6.58 -17.90 -14.06
C SER A 93 -7.92 -18.12 -13.36
N LYS A 94 -8.01 -19.03 -12.38
CA LYS A 94 -9.22 -19.21 -11.55
C LYS A 94 -9.57 -17.96 -10.75
N PHE A 95 -8.58 -17.36 -10.08
CA PHE A 95 -8.77 -16.13 -9.32
C PHE A 95 -9.30 -15.00 -10.19
N SER A 96 -8.72 -14.80 -11.38
CA SER A 96 -9.15 -13.80 -12.37
C SER A 96 -10.56 -14.08 -12.87
N ASN A 97 -10.82 -15.29 -13.36
CA ASN A 97 -12.12 -15.66 -13.93
C ASN A 97 -13.25 -15.54 -12.92
N TYR A 98 -13.01 -15.89 -11.65
CA TYR A 98 -14.02 -15.74 -10.60
C TYR A 98 -14.52 -14.30 -10.44
N ARG A 99 -13.68 -13.28 -10.72
CA ARG A 99 -14.07 -11.85 -10.67
C ARG A 99 -15.11 -11.46 -11.70
N PHE A 100 -15.32 -12.30 -12.71
CA PHE A 100 -16.32 -12.10 -13.76
C PHE A 100 -17.59 -12.93 -13.56
N HIS A 101 -17.71 -13.65 -12.44
CA HIS A 101 -18.91 -14.40 -12.08
C HIS A 101 -19.85 -13.53 -11.24
N GLU A 102 -21.15 -13.59 -11.56
CA GLU A 102 -22.17 -12.97 -10.72
C GLU A 102 -22.32 -13.77 -9.42
N VAL A 103 -22.11 -13.09 -8.29
CA VAL A 103 -22.32 -13.64 -6.96
C VAL A 103 -23.51 -12.94 -6.35
N PRO A 104 -24.52 -13.67 -5.83
CA PRO A 104 -25.65 -13.04 -5.15
C PRO A 104 -25.15 -12.20 -3.97
N PHE A 105 -25.75 -11.02 -3.77
CA PHE A 105 -25.32 -10.02 -2.79
C PHE A 105 -25.03 -10.59 -1.38
N PHE A 106 -25.89 -11.51 -0.89
CA PHE A 106 -25.75 -12.12 0.43
C PHE A 106 -24.49 -13.01 0.58
N TYR A 107 -23.91 -13.47 -0.52
CA TYR A 107 -22.69 -14.29 -0.55
C TYR A 107 -21.44 -13.51 -0.95
N THR A 108 -21.55 -12.25 -1.36
CA THR A 108 -20.42 -11.46 -1.87
C THR A 108 -19.26 -11.37 -0.88
N ALA A 109 -19.54 -11.08 0.40
CA ALA A 109 -18.50 -10.98 1.41
C ALA A 109 -17.77 -12.33 1.66
N LEU A 110 -18.51 -13.44 1.65
CA LEU A 110 -17.95 -14.78 1.82
C LEU A 110 -17.11 -15.19 0.61
N ALA A 111 -17.60 -14.90 -0.60
CA ALA A 111 -16.88 -15.11 -1.84
C ALA A 111 -15.56 -14.33 -1.86
N GLU A 112 -15.59 -13.03 -1.51
CA GLU A 112 -14.39 -12.21 -1.39
C GLU A 112 -13.39 -12.80 -0.40
N TYR A 113 -13.86 -13.22 0.78
CA TYR A 113 -13.01 -13.85 1.78
C TYR A 113 -12.33 -15.13 1.23
N TRP A 114 -13.08 -16.04 0.61
CA TRP A 114 -12.52 -17.28 0.07
C TRP A 114 -11.51 -17.04 -1.06
N ASN A 115 -11.77 -16.08 -1.95
CA ASN A 115 -10.83 -15.73 -3.01
C ASN A 115 -9.53 -15.14 -2.46
N ASN A 116 -9.61 -14.27 -1.46
CA ASN A 116 -8.42 -13.73 -0.79
C ASN A 116 -7.64 -14.84 -0.08
N MET A 117 -8.32 -15.71 0.66
CA MET A 117 -7.68 -16.84 1.34
C MET A 117 -7.03 -17.81 0.38
N TYR A 118 -7.60 -18.02 -0.81
CA TYR A 118 -7.00 -18.89 -1.83
C TYR A 118 -5.60 -18.40 -2.24
N ILE A 119 -5.46 -17.10 -2.56
CA ILE A 119 -4.17 -16.50 -2.93
C ILE A 119 -3.23 -16.40 -1.71
N ILE A 120 -3.72 -15.99 -0.54
CA ILE A 120 -2.90 -15.90 0.68
C ILE A 120 -2.35 -17.27 1.10
N ASN A 121 -3.13 -18.34 0.94
CA ASN A 121 -2.67 -19.70 1.23
C ASN A 121 -1.61 -20.18 0.24
N LEU A 122 -1.70 -19.79 -1.04
CA LEU A 122 -0.66 -20.12 -2.01
C LEU A 122 0.67 -19.46 -1.64
N PHE A 123 0.64 -18.17 -1.32
CA PHE A 123 1.84 -17.45 -0.90
C PHE A 123 2.33 -17.82 0.51
N PHE A 124 1.47 -18.38 1.36
CA PHE A 124 1.89 -18.93 2.65
C PHE A 124 2.94 -20.02 2.47
N TYR A 125 2.79 -20.90 1.48
CA TYR A 125 3.79 -21.93 1.18
C TYR A 125 5.14 -21.33 0.78
N ASN A 126 5.17 -20.17 0.12
CA ASN A 126 6.43 -19.50 -0.21
C ASN A 126 7.18 -19.10 1.06
N CYS A 127 6.46 -18.61 2.08
CA CYS A 127 7.10 -18.26 3.33
C CYS A 127 7.51 -19.49 4.13
N ASP A 128 6.62 -20.48 4.25
CA ASP A 128 6.90 -21.71 4.98
C ASP A 128 8.11 -22.45 4.41
N SER A 129 8.19 -22.61 3.08
CA SER A 129 9.34 -23.22 2.42
C SER A 129 10.64 -22.42 2.60
N LEU A 130 10.57 -21.08 2.59
CA LEU A 130 11.75 -20.24 2.85
C LEU A 130 12.27 -20.42 4.28
N LEU A 131 11.39 -20.33 5.28
CA LEU A 131 11.78 -20.43 6.70
C LEU A 131 12.29 -21.83 7.07
N GLN A 132 11.85 -22.87 6.35
CA GLN A 132 12.33 -24.24 6.54
C GLN A 132 13.63 -24.56 5.77
N ASN A 133 14.05 -23.70 4.83
CA ASN A 133 15.25 -23.94 4.02
C ASN A 133 16.54 -23.61 4.80
N ARG A 134 17.13 -24.62 5.44
CA ARG A 134 18.34 -24.48 6.25
C ARG A 134 19.55 -23.91 5.51
N GLU A 135 19.69 -24.21 4.22
CA GLU A 135 20.81 -23.71 3.42
C GLU A 135 20.71 -22.20 3.23
N ILE A 136 19.51 -21.72 2.86
CA ILE A 136 19.24 -20.29 2.74
C ILE A 136 19.38 -19.60 4.10
N ILE A 137 18.77 -20.12 5.16
CA ILE A 137 18.87 -19.51 6.49
C ILE A 137 20.32 -19.37 6.95
N ARG A 138 21.14 -20.43 6.80
CA ARG A 138 22.58 -20.36 7.11
C ARG A 138 23.31 -19.31 6.27
N TYR A 139 23.02 -19.26 4.97
CA TYR A 139 23.59 -18.23 4.09
C TYR A 139 23.23 -16.82 4.55
N LEU A 140 21.99 -16.59 5.01
CA LEU A 140 21.55 -15.28 5.50
C LEU A 140 22.29 -14.86 6.77
N GLU A 141 22.50 -15.79 7.70
CA GLU A 141 23.27 -15.57 8.93
C GLU A 141 24.73 -15.22 8.64
N GLU A 142 25.38 -15.96 7.73
CA GLU A 142 26.77 -15.75 7.34
C GLU A 142 26.98 -14.46 6.53
N SER A 143 25.93 -14.00 5.83
CA SER A 143 26.01 -12.86 4.91
C SER A 143 26.02 -11.47 5.58
N LYS A 144 25.58 -11.34 6.84
CA LYS A 144 25.65 -10.07 7.61
C LYS A 144 25.12 -8.84 6.84
N PHE A 145 23.83 -8.87 6.51
CA PHE A 145 23.16 -7.76 5.83
C PHE A 145 23.04 -6.51 6.73
N ASP A 146 23.07 -5.33 6.13
CA ASP A 146 22.93 -4.05 6.84
C ASP A 146 21.47 -3.67 7.13
N ALA A 147 20.56 -4.10 6.26
CA ALA A 147 19.12 -3.90 6.39
C ALA A 147 18.35 -4.94 5.57
N LEU A 148 17.05 -5.02 5.85
CA LEU A 148 16.08 -5.81 5.09
C LEU A 148 15.05 -4.89 4.45
N PHE A 149 14.84 -5.04 3.14
CA PHE A 149 13.81 -4.34 2.39
C PHE A 149 12.73 -5.32 1.94
N THR A 150 11.49 -5.13 2.39
CA THR A 150 10.40 -6.08 2.14
C THR A 150 9.10 -5.36 1.87
N ASP A 151 8.23 -6.00 1.11
CA ASP A 151 6.81 -5.65 1.14
C ASP A 151 6.12 -6.43 2.28
N PRO A 152 5.55 -5.74 3.29
CA PRO A 152 5.02 -6.35 4.50
C PRO A 152 3.59 -6.90 4.31
N ALA A 153 3.04 -6.93 3.09
CA ALA A 153 1.71 -7.51 2.84
C ALA A 153 1.61 -8.95 3.36
N LEU A 154 2.69 -9.72 3.25
CA LEU A 154 2.85 -11.00 3.95
C LEU A 154 4.05 -10.91 4.90
N PRO A 155 3.98 -11.51 6.10
CA PRO A 155 4.94 -11.26 7.18
C PRO A 155 6.30 -11.94 6.99
N CYS A 156 6.61 -12.59 5.86
CA CYS A 156 7.82 -13.39 5.74
C CYS A 156 9.10 -12.57 5.95
N GLY A 157 9.20 -11.42 5.29
CA GLY A 157 10.34 -10.53 5.50
C GLY A 157 10.37 -9.90 6.89
N VAL A 158 9.21 -9.69 7.49
CA VAL A 158 9.09 -9.19 8.87
C VAL A 158 9.61 -10.22 9.88
N ILE A 159 9.32 -11.51 9.67
CA ILE A 159 9.81 -12.63 10.49
C ILE A 159 11.33 -12.78 10.34
N LEU A 160 11.85 -12.71 9.11
CA LEU A 160 13.29 -12.82 8.86
C LEU A 160 14.08 -11.63 9.40
N ALA A 161 13.52 -10.41 9.34
CA ALA A 161 14.14 -9.23 9.95
C ALA A 161 14.35 -9.40 11.46
N GLU A 162 13.34 -9.94 12.14
CA GLU A 162 13.42 -10.25 13.57
C GLU A 162 14.46 -11.33 13.85
N TYR A 163 14.44 -12.44 13.08
CA TYR A 163 15.37 -13.56 13.26
C TYR A 163 16.83 -13.12 13.10
N LEU A 164 17.11 -12.35 12.05
CA LEU A 164 18.45 -11.84 11.75
C LEU A 164 18.84 -10.65 12.63
N SER A 165 17.90 -10.09 13.39
CA SER A 165 18.08 -8.88 14.21
C SER A 165 18.63 -7.69 13.41
N ILE A 166 18.10 -7.50 12.19
CA ILE A 166 18.49 -6.40 11.29
C ILE A 166 17.34 -5.40 11.11
N PRO A 167 17.64 -4.10 10.97
CA PRO A 167 16.60 -3.11 10.76
C PRO A 167 15.92 -3.32 9.41
N SER A 168 14.62 -3.04 9.34
CA SER A 168 13.82 -3.28 8.13
C SER A 168 13.10 -2.04 7.62
N VAL A 169 13.00 -1.94 6.29
CA VAL A 169 12.23 -0.94 5.56
C VAL A 169 11.10 -1.64 4.83
N TYR A 170 9.89 -1.11 4.99
CA TYR A 170 8.67 -1.70 4.46
C TYR A 170 8.14 -0.90 3.29
N LEU A 171 8.15 -1.49 2.10
CA LEU A 171 7.51 -0.92 0.90
C LEU A 171 6.06 -1.37 0.86
N PHE A 172 5.10 -0.47 1.05
CA PHE A 172 3.73 -0.91 1.32
C PHE A 172 2.64 -0.05 0.70
N ARG A 173 1.62 -0.69 0.13
CA ARG A 173 0.38 -0.02 -0.31
C ARG A 173 -0.61 0.18 0.84
N GLY A 174 -0.67 -0.74 1.80
CA GLY A 174 -1.63 -0.73 2.91
C GLY A 174 -2.26 -2.11 3.10
N PHE A 175 -2.66 -2.42 4.34
CA PHE A 175 -3.47 -3.60 4.61
C PHE A 175 -4.93 -3.30 4.23
N PRO A 176 -5.76 -4.33 4.02
CA PRO A 176 -7.21 -4.15 4.03
C PRO A 176 -7.62 -3.31 5.24
N CYS A 177 -8.37 -2.26 4.96
CA CYS A 177 -8.95 -1.34 5.94
C CYS A 177 -7.91 -0.56 6.76
N SER A 178 -6.73 -0.29 6.18
CA SER A 178 -5.73 0.60 6.77
C SER A 178 -5.19 0.12 8.14
N LEU A 179 -5.08 -1.20 8.33
CA LEU A 179 -4.62 -1.76 9.60
C LEU A 179 -3.17 -1.39 9.94
N GLU A 180 -2.35 -1.02 8.96
CA GLU A 180 -1.00 -0.51 9.20
C GLU A 180 -1.00 0.69 10.15
N HIS A 181 -2.06 1.49 10.15
CA HIS A 181 -2.22 2.61 11.08
C HIS A 181 -2.45 2.12 12.51
N ALA A 182 -3.28 1.10 12.69
CA ALA A 182 -3.50 0.50 14.01
C ALA A 182 -2.22 -0.16 14.55
N ILE A 183 -1.46 -0.83 13.68
CA ILE A 183 -0.15 -1.43 13.99
C ILE A 183 0.86 -0.35 14.39
N CYS A 184 0.98 0.70 13.58
CA CYS A 184 1.88 1.85 13.79
C CYS A 184 1.39 2.81 14.89
N LYS A 185 0.23 2.56 15.50
CA LYS A 185 -0.44 3.47 16.44
C LYS A 185 -0.74 4.86 15.85
N SER A 186 -0.78 4.97 14.53
CA SER A 186 -1.19 6.19 13.82
C SER A 186 -2.68 6.43 14.02
N PRO A 187 -3.14 7.64 14.35
CA PRO A 187 -4.56 7.93 14.44
C PRO A 187 -5.29 7.64 13.12
N ASN A 188 -6.35 6.84 13.17
CA ASN A 188 -7.13 6.44 12.00
C ASN A 188 -8.65 6.67 12.21
N PRO A 189 -9.13 7.93 12.20
CA PRO A 189 -10.46 8.28 12.69
C PRO A 189 -11.59 7.78 11.77
N VAL A 190 -12.46 6.93 12.30
CA VAL A 190 -13.63 6.36 11.59
C VAL A 190 -14.69 7.39 11.21
N SER A 191 -14.62 8.61 11.74
CA SER A 191 -15.60 9.66 11.49
C SER A 191 -15.50 10.27 10.09
N TYR A 192 -14.31 10.22 9.47
CA TYR A 192 -14.06 10.78 8.15
C TYR A 192 -13.09 9.95 7.29
N VAL A 193 -12.37 8.98 7.85
CA VAL A 193 -11.56 8.06 7.03
C VAL A 193 -12.43 6.87 6.61
N PRO A 194 -12.76 6.72 5.33
CA PRO A 194 -13.58 5.59 4.87
C PRO A 194 -12.81 4.27 5.02
N ARG A 195 -13.52 3.21 5.41
CA ARG A 195 -12.99 1.85 5.51
C ARG A 195 -13.01 1.17 4.17
N CYS A 196 -12.13 0.17 4.03
CA CYS A 196 -12.02 -0.58 2.80
C CYS A 196 -13.35 -1.25 2.45
N TYR A 197 -13.59 -1.42 1.15
CA TYR A 197 -14.80 -2.03 0.59
C TYR A 197 -16.09 -1.25 0.84
N THR A 198 -16.03 -0.03 1.40
CA THR A 198 -17.21 0.83 1.55
C THR A 198 -17.48 1.67 0.30
N SER A 199 -16.45 1.93 -0.52
CA SER A 199 -16.53 2.85 -1.65
C SER A 199 -17.08 4.22 -1.25
N TYR A 200 -16.78 4.67 -0.03
CA TYR A 200 -17.15 5.98 0.49
C TYR A 200 -16.04 7.02 0.27
N THR A 201 -16.44 8.29 0.37
CA THR A 201 -15.50 9.42 0.41
C THR A 201 -15.20 9.81 1.85
N ASP A 202 -14.31 10.77 2.06
CA ASP A 202 -14.08 11.40 3.37
C ASP A 202 -15.26 12.28 3.84
N HIS A 203 -16.19 12.59 2.94
CA HIS A 203 -17.46 13.25 3.24
C HIS A 203 -18.61 12.24 3.32
N MET A 204 -18.78 11.63 4.49
CA MET A 204 -19.83 10.66 4.75
C MET A 204 -21.07 11.27 5.43
N THR A 205 -22.25 10.87 4.98
CA THR A 205 -23.52 11.08 5.69
C THR A 205 -23.55 10.30 7.02
N PHE A 206 -24.52 10.59 7.89
CA PHE A 206 -24.66 9.84 9.14
C PHE A 206 -24.83 8.31 8.92
N PRO A 207 -25.72 7.82 8.04
CA PRO A 207 -25.82 6.38 7.77
C PRO A 207 -24.52 5.77 7.25
N GLN A 208 -23.80 6.48 6.37
CA GLN A 208 -22.50 6.02 5.87
C GLN A 208 -21.47 5.92 7.01
N ARG A 209 -21.44 6.87 7.95
CA ARG A 209 -20.57 6.79 9.14
C ARG A 209 -20.93 5.63 10.06
N VAL A 210 -22.22 5.30 10.20
CA VAL A 210 -22.66 4.11 10.95
C VAL A 210 -22.11 2.84 10.31
N VAL A 211 -22.26 2.68 8.99
CA VAL A 211 -21.68 1.54 8.25
C VAL A 211 -20.16 1.52 8.39
N ASN A 212 -19.50 2.68 8.25
CA ASN A 212 -18.06 2.81 8.36
C ASN A 212 -17.52 2.35 9.74
N LEU A 213 -18.22 2.72 10.82
CA LEU A 213 -17.90 2.29 12.17
C LEU A 213 -18.08 0.77 12.36
N LEU A 214 -19.17 0.20 11.81
CA LEU A 214 -19.42 -1.24 11.88
C LEU A 214 -18.35 -2.02 11.13
N VAL A 215 -17.97 -1.59 9.92
CA VAL A 215 -16.89 -2.20 9.13
C VAL A 215 -15.56 -2.10 9.90
N SER A 216 -15.27 -0.96 10.54
CA SER A 216 -14.02 -0.81 11.30
C SER A 216 -13.90 -1.82 12.46
N SER A 217 -15.03 -2.27 13.02
CA SER A 217 -15.04 -3.26 14.09
C SER A 217 -14.65 -4.67 13.61
N LEU A 218 -14.71 -4.94 12.30
CA LEU A 218 -14.38 -6.22 11.68
C LEU A 218 -12.90 -6.34 11.29
N GLU A 219 -12.13 -5.24 11.29
CA GLU A 219 -10.76 -5.18 10.77
C GLU A 219 -9.79 -6.09 11.53
N THR A 220 -9.83 -6.04 12.86
CA THR A 220 -8.91 -6.83 13.71
C THR A 220 -9.21 -8.33 13.63
N PRO A 221 -10.48 -8.79 13.76
CA PRO A 221 -10.84 -10.18 13.49
C PRO A 221 -10.41 -10.66 12.11
N LEU A 222 -10.68 -9.86 11.07
CA LEU A 222 -10.32 -10.20 9.68
C LEU A 222 -8.81 -10.39 9.54
N PHE A 223 -8.00 -9.47 10.07
CA PHE A 223 -6.55 -9.61 10.05
C PHE A 223 -6.07 -10.87 10.76
N LYS A 224 -6.60 -11.14 11.96
CA LYS A 224 -6.23 -12.35 12.70
C LYS A 224 -6.52 -13.58 11.85
N GLU A 225 -7.68 -13.66 11.24
CA GLU A 225 -8.09 -14.79 10.42
C GLU A 225 -7.19 -14.98 9.19
N LEU A 226 -6.87 -13.90 8.48
CA LEU A 226 -6.00 -13.94 7.29
C LEU A 226 -4.56 -14.35 7.62
N TYR A 227 -4.03 -13.98 8.79
CA TYR A 227 -2.61 -14.13 9.11
C TYR A 227 -2.29 -15.11 10.24
N THR A 228 -3.26 -15.82 10.84
CA THR A 228 -3.00 -16.77 11.95
C THR A 228 -1.95 -17.82 11.61
N LYS A 229 -2.01 -18.41 10.40
CA LYS A 229 -1.02 -19.40 9.96
C LYS A 229 0.42 -18.86 9.97
N TYR A 230 0.58 -17.57 9.63
CA TYR A 230 1.88 -16.92 9.67
C TYR A 230 2.39 -16.72 11.11
N GLN A 231 1.48 -16.47 12.05
CA GLN A 231 1.84 -16.36 13.46
C GLN A 231 2.36 -17.71 13.99
N ASP A 232 1.75 -18.81 13.57
CA ASP A 232 2.15 -20.16 13.97
C ASP A 232 3.54 -20.51 13.45
N ILE A 233 3.83 -20.26 12.16
CA ILE A 233 5.19 -20.50 11.62
C ILE A 233 6.21 -19.53 12.20
N ALA A 234 5.84 -18.27 12.47
CA ALA A 234 6.74 -17.31 13.11
C ALA A 234 7.13 -17.79 14.51
N SER A 235 6.17 -18.27 15.30
CA SER A 235 6.41 -18.75 16.67
C SER A 235 7.31 -20.00 16.67
N LYS A 236 7.06 -20.93 15.74
CA LYS A 236 7.90 -22.12 15.55
C LYS A 236 9.31 -21.75 15.10
N PHE A 237 9.45 -20.84 14.15
CA PHE A 237 10.74 -20.44 13.59
C PHE A 237 11.59 -19.66 14.61
N LEU A 238 10.98 -18.68 15.29
CA LEU A 238 11.63 -17.85 16.31
C LEU A 238 11.75 -18.53 17.68
N GLN A 239 11.20 -19.73 17.85
CA GLN A 239 11.23 -20.53 19.10
C GLN A 239 10.68 -19.76 20.32
N ARG A 240 9.63 -18.95 20.11
CA ARG A 240 8.95 -18.17 21.16
C ARG A 240 7.53 -17.82 20.74
N ASP A 241 6.68 -17.47 21.68
CA ASP A 241 5.35 -16.94 21.35
C ASP A 241 5.47 -15.62 20.59
N VAL A 242 4.80 -15.54 19.44
CA VAL A 242 4.79 -14.35 18.58
C VAL A 242 3.39 -13.76 18.50
N HIS A 243 3.30 -12.44 18.68
CA HIS A 243 2.14 -11.67 18.28
C HIS A 243 2.48 -10.84 17.05
N LEU A 244 1.93 -11.20 15.88
CA LEU A 244 2.31 -10.58 14.60
C LEU A 244 2.21 -9.05 14.59
N PRO A 245 1.13 -8.41 15.08
CA PRO A 245 1.06 -6.94 15.13
C PRO A 245 2.19 -6.29 15.92
N THR A 246 2.75 -6.96 16.94
CA THR A 246 3.93 -6.46 17.66
C THR A 246 5.17 -6.58 16.79
N LEU A 247 5.32 -7.67 16.05
CA LEU A 247 6.46 -7.89 15.15
C LEU A 247 6.55 -6.82 14.06
N TYR A 248 5.42 -6.45 13.44
CA TYR A 248 5.36 -5.37 12.44
C TYR A 248 5.78 -3.99 12.99
N ARG A 249 5.71 -3.75 14.31
CA ARG A 249 6.13 -2.47 14.91
C ARG A 249 7.65 -2.25 14.88
N ASN A 250 8.42 -3.30 14.59
CA ASN A 250 9.88 -3.23 14.52
C ASN A 250 10.38 -2.69 13.16
N GLY A 251 9.48 -2.46 12.19
CA GLY A 251 9.81 -1.76 10.95
C GLY A 251 10.32 -0.34 11.21
N SER A 252 11.52 -0.04 10.70
CA SER A 252 12.16 1.26 10.90
C SER A 252 11.47 2.37 10.12
N ILE A 253 11.17 2.13 8.84
CA ILE A 253 10.47 3.06 7.95
C ILE A 253 9.39 2.32 7.16
N TRP A 254 8.22 2.95 7.03
CA TRP A 254 7.14 2.54 6.13
C TRP A 254 7.14 3.45 4.91
N LEU A 255 7.65 2.94 3.79
CA LEU A 255 7.53 3.57 2.48
C LEU A 255 6.14 3.29 1.90
N LEU A 256 5.23 4.21 2.14
CA LEU A 256 3.84 4.14 1.70
C LEU A 256 3.73 4.53 0.23
N ARG A 257 3.23 3.60 -0.60
CA ARG A 257 3.08 3.75 -2.06
C ARG A 257 1.89 4.63 -2.46
N TYR A 258 1.59 5.65 -1.65
CA TYR A 258 0.57 6.64 -1.94
C TYR A 258 0.91 8.01 -1.37
N ASP A 259 0.14 9.03 -1.75
CA ASP A 259 0.12 10.38 -1.17
C ASP A 259 -1.32 10.90 -1.05
N PHE A 260 -1.50 12.14 -0.58
CA PHE A 260 -2.82 12.75 -0.40
C PHE A 260 -3.39 13.47 -1.62
N VAL A 261 -2.68 13.52 -2.74
CA VAL A 261 -3.32 13.88 -4.02
C VAL A 261 -4.28 12.77 -4.41
N PHE A 262 -3.86 11.51 -4.20
CA PHE A 262 -4.69 10.34 -4.45
C PHE A 262 -5.55 9.90 -3.24
N GLU A 263 -4.97 9.75 -2.05
CA GLU A 263 -5.66 9.32 -0.82
C GLU A 263 -6.34 10.48 -0.09
N TYR A 264 -7.15 10.16 0.93
CA TYR A 264 -7.74 11.18 1.81
C TYR A 264 -6.77 11.58 2.94
N PRO A 265 -6.64 12.88 3.25
CA PRO A 265 -5.77 13.37 4.33
C PRO A 265 -6.08 12.74 5.69
N ARG A 266 -5.05 12.31 6.43
CA ARG A 266 -5.17 11.78 7.79
C ARG A 266 -3.86 11.93 8.59
N PRO A 267 -3.90 11.86 9.94
CA PRO A 267 -2.70 11.86 10.77
C PRO A 267 -1.78 10.67 10.46
N MET A 268 -0.47 10.91 10.54
CA MET A 268 0.57 9.95 10.18
C MET A 268 1.69 9.93 11.21
N MET A 269 2.35 8.79 11.36
CA MET A 269 3.54 8.68 12.20
C MET A 269 4.80 9.16 11.46
N PRO A 270 5.82 9.69 12.17
CA PRO A 270 7.03 10.24 11.54
C PRO A 270 7.83 9.22 10.72
N ASN A 271 7.70 7.92 11.02
CA ASN A 271 8.34 6.84 10.28
C ASN A 271 7.54 6.37 9.05
N MET A 272 6.41 7.02 8.71
CA MET A 272 5.59 6.71 7.55
C MET A 272 5.83 7.75 6.45
N VAL A 273 6.51 7.35 5.39
CA VAL A 273 6.98 8.20 4.31
C VAL A 273 6.21 7.91 3.03
N PHE A 274 5.68 8.96 2.40
CA PHE A 274 4.91 8.85 1.17
C PHE A 274 5.79 8.84 -0.07
N ILE A 275 5.64 7.81 -0.89
CA ILE A 275 6.33 7.61 -2.17
C ILE A 275 5.32 7.24 -3.28
N GLY A 276 4.12 7.83 -3.23
CA GLY A 276 3.14 7.73 -4.31
C GLY A 276 3.76 8.14 -5.66
N GLY A 277 3.51 7.36 -6.71
CA GLY A 277 4.06 7.60 -8.04
C GLY A 277 5.53 7.21 -8.22
N VAL A 278 6.06 6.27 -7.42
CA VAL A 278 7.43 5.74 -7.61
C VAL A 278 7.67 5.12 -8.99
N ASN A 279 6.60 4.65 -9.65
CA ASN A 279 6.61 4.09 -10.99
C ASN A 279 6.36 5.12 -12.11
N CYS A 280 6.24 6.41 -11.77
CA CYS A 280 6.15 7.47 -12.76
C CYS A 280 7.54 7.78 -13.27
N GLU A 281 7.97 7.09 -14.31
CA GLU A 281 9.18 7.43 -15.03
C GLU A 281 8.89 8.57 -16.04
N GLU A 282 9.88 9.43 -16.30
CA GLU A 282 9.83 10.27 -17.49
C GLU A 282 9.73 9.36 -18.71
N GLY A 283 8.70 9.57 -19.54
CA GLY A 283 8.38 8.68 -20.66
C GLY A 283 9.60 8.44 -21.54
N LYS A 284 9.99 7.18 -21.69
CA LYS A 284 11.07 6.79 -22.60
C LYS A 284 10.55 6.83 -24.04
N ASN A 285 11.47 6.97 -25.00
CA ASN A 285 11.11 6.84 -26.41
C ASN A 285 10.46 5.47 -26.63
N LEU A 286 9.28 5.48 -27.25
CA LEU A 286 8.57 4.26 -27.60
C LEU A 286 9.40 3.45 -28.61
N SER A 287 9.26 2.13 -28.57
CA SER A 287 9.85 1.29 -29.61
C SER A 287 9.24 1.64 -30.98
N GLN A 288 9.98 1.35 -32.06
CA GLN A 288 9.52 1.62 -33.43
C GLN A 288 8.16 0.96 -33.73
N GLU A 289 7.87 -0.19 -33.10
CA GLU A 289 6.58 -0.86 -33.17
C GLU A 289 5.46 0.03 -32.62
N PHE A 290 5.58 0.53 -31.38
CA PHE A 290 4.57 1.38 -30.76
C PHE A 290 4.47 2.75 -31.42
N GLU A 291 5.58 3.34 -31.85
CA GLU A 291 5.59 4.57 -32.65
C GLU A 291 4.74 4.42 -33.92
N SER A 292 4.87 3.30 -34.63
CA SER A 292 4.07 3.06 -35.83
C SER A 292 2.57 3.02 -35.54
N ILE A 293 2.17 2.38 -34.43
CA ILE A 293 0.77 2.28 -34.02
C ILE A 293 0.23 3.65 -33.58
N VAL A 294 1.00 4.40 -32.81
CA VAL A 294 0.65 5.74 -32.35
C VAL A 294 0.54 6.72 -33.52
N ASN A 295 1.38 6.59 -34.55
CA ASN A 295 1.28 7.42 -35.75
C ASN A 295 -0.01 7.15 -36.54
N VAL A 296 -0.42 5.88 -36.65
CA VAL A 296 -1.71 5.49 -37.30
C VAL A 296 -2.92 6.07 -36.56
N SER A 297 -2.82 6.37 -35.26
CA SER A 297 -3.92 6.95 -34.47
C SER A 297 -4.35 8.36 -34.91
N GLY A 298 -3.57 9.03 -35.76
CA GLY A 298 -3.95 10.31 -36.38
C GLY A 298 -4.24 11.41 -35.35
N GLU A 299 -5.23 12.25 -35.65
CA GLU A 299 -5.68 13.36 -34.78
C GLU A 299 -6.54 12.89 -33.61
N HIS A 300 -7.26 11.78 -33.79
CA HIS A 300 -8.11 11.20 -32.74
C HIS A 300 -7.29 10.71 -31.55
N GLY A 301 -6.05 10.28 -31.78
CA GLY A 301 -5.17 9.73 -30.76
C GLY A 301 -5.60 8.33 -30.34
N PHE A 302 -5.14 7.88 -29.17
CA PHE A 302 -5.33 6.50 -28.74
C PHE A 302 -5.78 6.36 -27.29
N VAL A 303 -6.35 5.18 -27.01
CA VAL A 303 -6.78 4.74 -25.68
C VAL A 303 -5.92 3.56 -25.26
N VAL A 304 -5.41 3.60 -24.03
CA VAL A 304 -4.69 2.48 -23.42
C VAL A 304 -5.67 1.68 -22.58
N PHE A 305 -5.69 0.34 -22.72
CA PHE A 305 -6.53 -0.53 -21.89
C PHE A 305 -5.71 -1.63 -21.23
N SER A 306 -5.74 -1.68 -19.90
CA SER A 306 -5.03 -2.67 -19.09
C SER A 306 -5.76 -2.97 -17.78
N LEU A 307 -5.99 -4.26 -17.51
CA LEU A 307 -6.56 -4.73 -16.22
C LEU A 307 -5.47 -5.14 -15.21
N GLY A 308 -4.23 -4.66 -15.40
CA GLY A 308 -3.14 -4.86 -14.45
C GLY A 308 -2.50 -6.25 -14.52
N SER A 309 -1.40 -6.46 -13.80
CA SER A 309 -0.53 -7.63 -13.98
C SER A 309 -1.20 -8.99 -13.78
N MET A 310 -2.27 -9.06 -12.97
CA MET A 310 -2.93 -10.31 -12.57
C MET A 310 -4.10 -10.71 -13.46
N VAL A 311 -4.61 -9.79 -14.30
CA VAL A 311 -5.74 -10.05 -15.21
C VAL A 311 -5.27 -9.74 -16.62
N SER A 312 -4.82 -10.79 -17.32
CA SER A 312 -4.37 -10.70 -18.71
C SER A 312 -5.38 -11.28 -19.70
N GLU A 313 -6.35 -12.05 -19.21
CA GLU A 313 -7.46 -12.62 -19.97
C GLU A 313 -8.78 -12.35 -19.24
N ILE A 314 -9.87 -12.26 -20.00
CA ILE A 314 -11.23 -12.09 -19.50
C ILE A 314 -12.16 -13.04 -20.27
N PRO A 315 -13.29 -13.47 -19.69
CA PRO A 315 -14.21 -14.36 -20.36
C PRO A 315 -14.66 -13.83 -21.72
N MET A 316 -14.68 -14.70 -22.74
CA MET A 316 -14.96 -14.35 -24.13
C MET A 316 -16.27 -13.55 -24.31
N LYS A 317 -17.31 -13.85 -23.52
CA LYS A 317 -18.57 -13.08 -23.53
C LYS A 317 -18.32 -11.59 -23.21
N LYS A 318 -17.56 -11.31 -22.16
CA LYS A 318 -17.23 -9.93 -21.76
C LYS A 318 -16.22 -9.30 -22.72
N ALA A 319 -15.27 -10.09 -23.23
CA ALA A 319 -14.31 -9.64 -24.25
C ALA A 319 -15.01 -9.15 -25.53
N LYS A 320 -16.05 -9.85 -26.00
CA LYS A 320 -16.88 -9.45 -27.14
C LYS A 320 -17.63 -8.13 -26.89
N GLN A 321 -18.20 -7.95 -25.70
CA GLN A 321 -18.88 -6.70 -25.33
C GLN A 321 -17.92 -5.50 -25.30
N ILE A 322 -16.71 -5.70 -24.77
CA ILE A 322 -15.68 -4.66 -24.73
C ILE A 322 -15.17 -4.34 -26.15
N ALA A 323 -14.92 -5.38 -26.97
CA ALA A 323 -14.51 -5.21 -28.37
C ALA A 323 -15.56 -4.46 -29.21
N GLU A 324 -16.86 -4.72 -28.96
CA GLU A 324 -17.95 -3.99 -29.61
C GLU A 324 -17.91 -2.49 -29.27
N ALA A 325 -17.73 -2.14 -27.99
CA ALA A 325 -17.60 -0.74 -27.58
C ALA A 325 -16.42 -0.04 -28.27
N PHE A 326 -15.27 -0.70 -28.35
CA PHE A 326 -14.09 -0.14 -29.01
C PHE A 326 -14.30 0.11 -30.50
N GLY A 327 -15.09 -0.70 -31.19
CA GLY A 327 -15.45 -0.47 -32.59
C GLY A 327 -16.30 0.77 -32.83
N THR A 328 -16.89 1.36 -31.78
CA THR A 328 -17.75 2.57 -31.90
C THR A 328 -17.00 3.89 -31.75
N ILE A 329 -15.74 3.86 -31.30
CA ILE A 329 -14.94 5.07 -31.08
C ILE A 329 -13.87 5.25 -32.18
N PRO A 330 -13.53 6.49 -32.56
CA PRO A 330 -12.56 6.74 -33.63
C PRO A 330 -11.09 6.55 -33.20
N GLN A 331 -10.81 6.47 -31.89
CA GLN A 331 -9.45 6.28 -31.38
C GLN A 331 -8.91 4.89 -31.69
N THR A 332 -7.59 4.81 -31.84
CA THR A 332 -6.89 3.51 -31.79
C THR A 332 -6.89 3.00 -30.35
N VAL A 333 -7.18 1.71 -30.13
CA VAL A 333 -7.19 1.10 -28.79
C VAL A 333 -6.03 0.13 -28.66
N LEU A 334 -5.17 0.36 -27.68
CA LEU A 334 -4.08 -0.53 -27.31
C LEU A 334 -4.51 -1.36 -26.09
N TRP A 335 -4.89 -2.61 -26.32
CA TRP A 335 -5.46 -3.48 -25.30
C TRP A 335 -4.45 -4.55 -24.86
N ARG A 336 -4.01 -4.50 -23.59
CA ARG A 336 -3.29 -5.60 -22.96
C ARG A 336 -4.20 -6.83 -22.81
N TYR A 337 -3.97 -7.85 -23.62
CA TYR A 337 -4.78 -9.06 -23.65
C TYR A 337 -3.95 -10.27 -24.13
N THR A 338 -3.99 -11.37 -23.38
CA THR A 338 -3.28 -12.62 -23.69
C THR A 338 -4.20 -13.77 -24.07
N GLY A 339 -5.53 -13.57 -23.98
CA GLY A 339 -6.52 -14.57 -24.37
C GLY A 339 -6.73 -14.66 -25.89
N GLU A 340 -7.68 -15.50 -26.29
CA GLU A 340 -8.08 -15.63 -27.69
C GLU A 340 -8.75 -14.35 -28.21
N ALA A 341 -8.32 -13.85 -29.37
CA ALA A 341 -8.83 -12.61 -29.94
C ALA A 341 -10.37 -12.67 -30.12
N PRO A 342 -11.13 -11.67 -29.65
CA PRO A 342 -12.57 -11.63 -29.88
C PRO A 342 -12.88 -11.62 -31.38
N PRO A 343 -13.82 -12.44 -31.87
CA PRO A 343 -14.11 -12.53 -33.30
C PRO A 343 -14.73 -11.26 -33.89
N ASN A 344 -15.26 -10.37 -33.04
CA ASN A 344 -15.82 -9.07 -33.43
C ASN A 344 -14.85 -7.90 -33.18
N LEU A 345 -13.55 -8.17 -33.03
CA LEU A 345 -12.55 -7.13 -32.79
C LEU A 345 -12.42 -6.21 -34.01
N ALA A 346 -12.66 -4.92 -33.82
CA ALA A 346 -12.57 -3.92 -34.87
C ALA A 346 -11.11 -3.56 -35.21
N ASN A 347 -10.88 -3.09 -36.44
CA ASN A 347 -9.54 -2.78 -36.97
C ASN A 347 -8.77 -1.70 -36.21
N ASN A 348 -9.48 -0.82 -35.48
CA ASN A 348 -8.89 0.22 -34.64
C ASN A 348 -8.31 -0.32 -33.32
N THR A 349 -8.54 -1.60 -32.98
CA THR A 349 -8.04 -2.20 -31.75
C THR A 349 -6.85 -3.12 -32.01
N LYS A 350 -5.79 -2.98 -31.22
CA LYS A 350 -4.58 -3.83 -31.23
C LYS A 350 -4.46 -4.56 -29.91
N LEU A 351 -4.42 -5.90 -29.98
CA LEU A 351 -4.16 -6.75 -28.82
C LEU A 351 -2.65 -6.88 -28.61
N ILE A 352 -2.20 -6.61 -27.39
CA ILE A 352 -0.78 -6.56 -27.02
C ILE A 352 -0.58 -7.42 -25.78
N LYS A 353 0.47 -8.25 -25.75
CA LYS A 353 0.72 -9.13 -24.59
C LYS A 353 1.23 -8.36 -23.37
N TRP A 354 2.05 -7.34 -23.59
CA TRP A 354 2.58 -6.47 -22.53
C TRP A 354 2.77 -5.04 -23.06
N LEU A 355 2.23 -4.06 -22.35
CA LEU A 355 2.29 -2.65 -22.73
C LEU A 355 3.47 -1.96 -22.03
N PRO A 356 4.23 -1.10 -22.73
CA PRO A 356 5.01 -0.04 -22.07
C PRO A 356 4.04 1.04 -21.57
N GLN A 357 3.25 0.69 -20.56
CA GLN A 357 2.05 1.42 -20.15
C GLN A 357 2.34 2.87 -19.78
N ASN A 358 3.36 3.12 -18.95
CA ASN A 358 3.74 4.48 -18.56
C ASN A 358 4.18 5.32 -19.78
N ASP A 359 5.03 4.77 -20.67
CA ASP A 359 5.51 5.49 -21.85
C ASP A 359 4.36 5.83 -22.83
N LEU A 360 3.42 4.90 -23.00
CA LEU A 360 2.22 5.15 -23.80
C LEU A 360 1.32 6.24 -23.19
N LEU A 361 1.17 6.26 -21.86
CA LEU A 361 0.40 7.28 -21.18
C LEU A 361 1.09 8.65 -21.21
N ALA A 362 2.42 8.70 -21.18
CA ALA A 362 3.22 9.91 -21.32
C ALA A 362 3.13 10.54 -22.72
N HIS A 363 2.72 9.77 -23.73
CA HIS A 363 2.66 10.26 -25.10
C HIS A 363 1.51 11.29 -25.30
N PRO A 364 1.73 12.44 -25.98
CA PRO A 364 0.73 13.50 -26.13
C PRO A 364 -0.60 13.12 -26.81
N LYS A 365 -0.60 12.01 -27.57
CA LYS A 365 -1.79 11.45 -28.23
C LYS A 365 -2.63 10.51 -27.34
N ALA A 366 -2.19 10.21 -26.12
CA ALA A 366 -3.01 9.45 -25.17
C ALA A 366 -4.24 10.27 -24.78
N ARG A 367 -5.44 9.70 -24.98
CA ARG A 367 -6.71 10.37 -24.71
C ARG A 367 -7.40 9.88 -23.45
N ALA A 368 -7.37 8.57 -23.22
CA ALA A 368 -7.98 7.95 -22.05
C ALA A 368 -7.23 6.68 -21.65
N PHE A 369 -7.34 6.34 -20.37
CA PHE A 369 -6.81 5.12 -19.81
C PHE A 369 -7.94 4.27 -19.22
N ILE A 370 -8.21 3.12 -19.82
CA ILE A 370 -9.10 2.12 -19.25
C ILE A 370 -8.29 1.24 -18.30
N THR A 371 -8.66 1.24 -17.03
CA THR A 371 -7.88 0.60 -15.98
C THR A 371 -8.75 -0.14 -14.97
N HIS A 372 -8.26 -1.24 -14.43
CA HIS A 372 -8.86 -1.87 -13.25
C HIS A 372 -8.77 -1.04 -11.96
N GLY A 373 -8.13 0.13 -11.95
CA GLY A 373 -8.01 0.95 -10.74
C GLY A 373 -6.96 0.49 -9.73
N GLY A 374 -6.03 -0.38 -10.14
CA GLY A 374 -4.86 -0.72 -9.32
C GLY A 374 -3.91 0.48 -9.17
N SER A 375 -3.31 0.60 -7.98
CA SER A 375 -2.57 1.80 -7.56
C SER A 375 -1.45 2.24 -8.52
N HIS A 376 -0.72 1.31 -9.15
CA HIS A 376 0.28 1.66 -10.16
C HIS A 376 -0.30 2.38 -11.37
N GLY A 377 -1.34 1.81 -11.98
CA GLY A 377 -1.99 2.42 -13.14
C GLY A 377 -2.64 3.76 -12.78
N ILE A 378 -3.20 3.88 -11.57
CA ILE A 378 -3.70 5.17 -11.09
C ILE A 378 -2.61 6.23 -11.09
N TYR A 379 -1.44 5.94 -10.52
CA TYR A 379 -0.35 6.91 -10.52
C TYR A 379 0.17 7.22 -11.92
N GLU A 380 0.29 6.24 -12.81
CA GLU A 380 0.70 6.48 -14.19
C GLU A 380 -0.28 7.41 -14.93
N GLY A 381 -1.59 7.25 -14.72
CA GLY A 381 -2.58 8.15 -15.31
C GLY A 381 -2.61 9.53 -14.64
N ILE A 382 -2.37 9.64 -13.32
CA ILE A 382 -2.24 10.94 -12.64
C ILE A 382 -0.99 11.66 -13.12
N CYS A 383 0.18 11.01 -13.09
CA CYS A 383 1.46 11.60 -13.50
C CYS A 383 1.40 12.14 -14.93
N ASN A 384 0.83 11.37 -15.85
CA ASN A 384 0.74 11.76 -17.26
C ASN A 384 -0.53 12.57 -17.60
N GLY A 385 -1.38 12.88 -16.61
CA GLY A 385 -2.57 13.69 -16.81
C GLY A 385 -3.59 13.05 -17.77
N VAL A 386 -3.75 11.73 -17.75
CA VAL A 386 -4.66 10.99 -18.66
C VAL A 386 -5.96 10.61 -17.91
N PRO A 387 -7.14 11.10 -18.34
CA PRO A 387 -8.42 10.74 -17.75
C PRO A 387 -8.70 9.22 -17.80
N MET A 388 -9.47 8.71 -16.84
CA MET A 388 -9.61 7.26 -16.66
C MET A 388 -11.05 6.75 -16.81
N VAL A 389 -11.21 5.58 -17.41
CA VAL A 389 -12.39 4.73 -17.22
C VAL A 389 -11.98 3.57 -16.32
N LEU A 390 -12.61 3.46 -15.15
CA LEU A 390 -12.22 2.52 -14.11
C LEU A 390 -13.15 1.31 -14.12
N MET A 391 -12.58 0.11 -14.19
CA MET A 391 -13.28 -1.19 -14.15
C MET A 391 -12.76 -2.03 -12.99
N PRO A 392 -13.01 -1.63 -11.73
CA PRO A 392 -12.47 -2.32 -10.58
C PRO A 392 -12.96 -3.77 -10.49
N LEU A 393 -12.06 -4.66 -10.09
CA LEU A 393 -12.30 -6.10 -10.01
C LEU A 393 -12.15 -6.64 -8.58
N PHE A 394 -11.15 -6.16 -7.83
CA PHE A 394 -10.83 -6.72 -6.51
C PHE A 394 -9.91 -5.84 -5.66
N GLY A 395 -9.73 -6.23 -4.39
CA GLY A 395 -8.78 -5.59 -3.49
C GLY A 395 -9.11 -4.12 -3.25
N ASP A 396 -8.11 -3.25 -3.36
CA ASP A 396 -8.23 -1.79 -3.18
C ASP A 396 -8.90 -1.07 -4.36
N GLN A 397 -9.14 -1.77 -5.47
CA GLN A 397 -9.53 -1.16 -6.75
C GLN A 397 -10.85 -0.39 -6.70
N MET A 398 -11.86 -0.91 -5.98
CA MET A 398 -13.17 -0.26 -5.86
C MET A 398 -13.07 1.08 -5.12
N ASP A 399 -12.32 1.09 -4.02
CA ASP A 399 -12.11 2.31 -3.24
C ASP A 399 -11.20 3.29 -4.01
N ASN A 400 -10.21 2.79 -4.76
CA ASN A 400 -9.37 3.62 -5.64
C ASN A 400 -10.20 4.29 -6.74
N ALA A 401 -11.10 3.54 -7.38
CA ALA A 401 -12.00 4.09 -8.39
C ALA A 401 -12.89 5.20 -7.82
N LYS A 402 -13.43 5.00 -6.60
CA LYS A 402 -14.19 6.05 -5.92
C LYS A 402 -13.38 7.33 -5.69
N ARG A 403 -12.09 7.23 -5.37
CA ARG A 403 -11.21 8.40 -5.16
C ARG A 403 -10.98 9.20 -6.44
N ILE A 404 -10.85 8.52 -7.59
CA ILE A 404 -10.66 9.17 -8.89
C ILE A 404 -11.97 9.79 -9.38
N GLU A 405 -13.07 9.05 -9.26
CA GLU A 405 -14.41 9.51 -9.62
C GLU A 405 -14.83 10.75 -8.80
N SER A 406 -14.64 10.73 -7.48
CA SER A 406 -14.97 11.87 -6.61
C SER A 406 -14.13 13.13 -6.89
N ARG A 407 -12.95 12.97 -7.52
CA ARG A 407 -12.12 14.08 -8.00
C ARG A 407 -12.48 14.53 -9.42
N GLY A 408 -13.49 13.93 -10.03
CA GLY A 408 -13.94 14.24 -11.39
C GLY A 408 -12.89 13.91 -12.45
N ALA A 409 -11.99 12.96 -12.19
CA ALA A 409 -10.87 12.61 -13.06
C ALA A 409 -11.08 11.27 -13.81
N GLY A 410 -12.25 10.64 -13.62
CA GLY A 410 -12.63 9.43 -14.35
C GLY A 410 -14.05 8.97 -14.05
N VAL A 411 -14.48 7.96 -14.80
CA VAL A 411 -15.81 7.32 -14.69
C VAL A 411 -15.62 5.87 -14.25
N THR A 412 -16.37 5.42 -13.24
CA THR A 412 -16.35 4.02 -12.78
C THR A 412 -17.45 3.23 -13.46
N LEU A 413 -17.10 2.04 -13.98
CA LEU A 413 -18.03 1.07 -14.53
C LEU A 413 -17.94 -0.24 -13.76
N ASN A 414 -19.09 -0.81 -13.42
CA ASN A 414 -19.16 -2.17 -12.91
C ASN A 414 -18.94 -3.14 -14.07
N VAL A 415 -17.81 -3.83 -14.10
CA VAL A 415 -17.43 -4.72 -15.22
C VAL A 415 -18.46 -5.82 -15.47
N LEU A 416 -19.16 -6.27 -14.42
CA LEU A 416 -20.14 -7.34 -14.50
C LEU A 416 -21.39 -6.87 -15.25
N GLU A 417 -21.88 -5.69 -14.86
CA GLU A 417 -23.16 -5.14 -15.29
C GLU A 417 -23.06 -4.31 -16.57
N MET A 418 -21.91 -3.69 -16.84
CA MET A 418 -21.76 -2.77 -17.96
C MET A 418 -22.05 -3.43 -19.32
N THR A 419 -22.68 -2.64 -20.19
CA THR A 419 -22.90 -2.94 -21.60
C THR A 419 -21.79 -2.31 -22.48
N SER A 420 -21.77 -2.69 -23.76
CA SER A 420 -20.89 -2.05 -24.75
C SER A 420 -21.19 -0.55 -24.90
N LYS A 421 -22.47 -0.16 -24.77
CA LYS A 421 -22.90 1.24 -24.79
C LYS A 421 -22.36 2.02 -23.59
N ASP A 422 -22.45 1.47 -22.38
CA ASP A 422 -21.96 2.15 -21.18
C ASP A 422 -20.45 2.47 -21.27
N LEU A 423 -19.68 1.53 -21.81
CA LEU A 423 -18.24 1.74 -22.05
C LEU A 423 -17.98 2.79 -23.13
N SER A 424 -18.72 2.77 -24.23
CA SER A 424 -18.61 3.79 -25.28
C SER A 424 -18.96 5.18 -24.76
N ASP A 425 -20.05 5.30 -24.00
CA ASP A 425 -20.51 6.56 -23.41
C ASP A 425 -19.47 7.08 -22.39
N ALA A 426 -18.92 6.21 -21.53
CA ALA A 426 -17.87 6.58 -20.57
C ALA A 426 -16.59 7.06 -21.26
N LEU A 427 -16.15 6.39 -22.33
CA LEU A 427 -14.99 6.80 -23.13
C LEU A 427 -15.24 8.16 -23.79
N ASN A 428 -16.40 8.34 -24.41
CA ASN A 428 -16.77 9.61 -25.01
C ASN A 428 -16.82 10.74 -23.96
N ALA A 429 -17.30 10.46 -22.75
CA ALA A 429 -17.33 11.44 -21.66
C ALA A 429 -15.90 11.85 -21.27
N VAL A 430 -15.02 10.91 -20.91
CA VAL A 430 -13.68 11.26 -20.41
C VAL A 430 -12.76 11.85 -21.49
N ILE A 431 -13.02 11.57 -22.77
CA ILE A 431 -12.26 12.11 -23.89
C ILE A 431 -12.74 13.51 -24.28
N ASN A 432 -14.05 13.76 -24.30
CA ASN A 432 -14.61 14.98 -24.90
C ASN A 432 -15.08 16.02 -23.88
N ASP A 433 -15.46 15.63 -22.67
CA ASP A 433 -15.78 16.57 -21.60
C ASP A 433 -14.49 17.09 -20.95
N LYS A 434 -14.26 18.39 -21.13
CA LYS A 434 -13.04 19.08 -20.68
C LYS A 434 -12.81 18.98 -19.18
N SER A 435 -13.87 18.85 -18.38
CA SER A 435 -13.76 18.79 -16.92
C SER A 435 -12.90 17.61 -16.45
N TYR A 436 -12.99 16.45 -17.10
CA TYR A 436 -12.14 15.30 -16.77
C TYR A 436 -10.66 15.57 -17.03
N LYS A 437 -10.35 16.18 -18.18
CA LYS A 437 -8.98 16.53 -18.54
C LYS A 437 -8.44 17.63 -17.62
N GLU A 438 -9.22 18.65 -17.31
CA GLU A 438 -8.83 19.73 -16.40
C GLU A 438 -8.57 19.19 -14.98
N ASN A 439 -9.46 18.31 -14.48
CA ASN A 439 -9.30 17.71 -13.16
C ASN A 439 -8.07 16.81 -13.07
N ILE A 440 -7.84 15.91 -14.03
CA ILE A 440 -6.64 15.05 -13.99
C ILE A 440 -5.36 15.86 -14.17
N MET A 441 -5.35 16.92 -15.00
CA MET A 441 -4.19 17.81 -15.13
C MET A 441 -3.92 18.58 -13.84
N ARG A 442 -4.97 19.00 -13.11
CA ARG A 442 -4.84 19.59 -11.78
C ARG A 442 -4.22 18.60 -10.78
N LEU A 443 -4.67 17.35 -10.78
CA LEU A 443 -4.10 16.30 -9.93
C LEU A 443 -2.63 16.01 -10.32
N SER A 444 -2.33 15.93 -11.61
CA SER A 444 -0.95 15.77 -12.12
C SER A 444 -0.04 16.88 -11.60
N ALA A 445 -0.44 18.15 -11.75
CA ALA A 445 0.33 19.30 -11.30
C ALA A 445 0.60 19.25 -9.79
N LEU A 446 -0.42 18.95 -8.97
CA LEU A 446 -0.27 18.81 -7.52
C LEU A 446 0.63 17.63 -7.13
N HIS A 447 0.54 16.52 -7.86
CA HIS A 447 1.34 15.33 -7.58
C HIS A 447 2.81 15.55 -7.95
N LEU A 448 3.08 16.15 -9.10
CA LEU A 448 4.44 16.39 -9.59
C LEU A 448 5.16 17.54 -8.85
N ASP A 449 4.42 18.50 -8.28
CA ASP A 449 4.97 19.59 -7.47
C ASP A 449 5.44 19.09 -6.09
N ARG A 450 6.66 18.53 -6.06
CA ARG A 450 7.29 18.01 -4.85
C ARG A 450 8.80 18.27 -4.86
N PRO A 451 9.42 18.42 -3.67
CA PRO A 451 10.85 18.76 -3.60
C PRO A 451 11.78 17.60 -3.95
N VAL A 452 11.32 16.35 -3.82
CA VAL A 452 12.14 15.15 -4.04
C VAL A 452 11.32 14.13 -4.82
N HIS A 453 11.91 13.55 -5.87
CA HIS A 453 11.28 12.50 -6.64
C HIS A 453 11.03 11.24 -5.76
N PRO A 454 9.89 10.53 -5.89
CA PRO A 454 9.53 9.45 -4.96
C PRO A 454 10.53 8.28 -4.96
N LEU A 455 11.12 7.97 -6.11
CA LEU A 455 12.16 6.94 -6.22
C LEU A 455 13.41 7.32 -5.42
N ASP A 456 13.88 8.56 -5.56
CA ASP A 456 15.05 9.05 -4.82
C ASP A 456 14.76 9.13 -3.32
N LEU A 457 13.54 9.51 -2.94
CA LEU A 457 13.10 9.53 -1.54
C LEU A 457 13.08 8.11 -0.95
N ALA A 458 12.60 7.13 -1.69
CA ALA A 458 12.60 5.72 -1.27
C ALA A 458 14.03 5.22 -1.04
N VAL A 459 14.92 5.45 -2.02
CA VAL A 459 16.35 5.11 -1.96
C VAL A 459 17.01 5.76 -0.74
N TYR A 460 16.77 7.06 -0.53
CA TYR A 460 17.30 7.81 0.61
C TYR A 460 16.93 7.16 1.94
N TRP A 461 15.69 6.74 2.14
CA TRP A 461 15.25 6.14 3.39
C TRP A 461 15.77 4.71 3.59
N VAL A 462 15.97 3.95 2.52
CA VAL A 462 16.66 2.66 2.60
C VAL A 462 18.11 2.86 3.04
N GLU A 463 18.84 3.76 2.39
CA GLU A 463 20.21 4.14 2.77
C GLU A 463 20.28 4.72 4.19
N PHE A 464 19.28 5.51 4.59
CA PHE A 464 19.19 6.07 5.93
C PHE A 464 19.17 4.96 6.98
N VAL A 465 18.31 3.96 6.80
CA VAL A 465 18.17 2.83 7.73
C VAL A 465 19.44 1.98 7.76
N MET A 466 20.07 1.75 6.60
CA MET A 466 21.35 1.02 6.51
C MET A 466 22.48 1.76 7.26
N ARG A 467 22.60 3.08 7.06
CA ARG A 467 23.64 3.92 7.68
C ARG A 467 23.46 4.07 9.19
N HIS A 468 22.23 4.22 9.65
CA HIS A 468 21.95 4.52 11.07
C HIS A 468 21.52 3.30 11.88
N LYS A 469 21.52 2.10 11.26
CA LYS A 469 21.10 0.83 11.87
C LYS A 469 19.69 0.91 12.47
N GLY A 470 18.77 1.54 11.71
CA GLY A 470 17.38 1.75 12.10
C GLY A 470 16.96 3.22 12.16
N ALA A 471 15.78 3.48 12.73
CA ALA A 471 15.19 4.83 12.83
C ALA A 471 14.45 5.05 14.18
N GLN A 472 15.06 4.67 15.29
CA GLN A 472 14.40 4.65 16.61
C GLN A 472 13.87 6.02 17.06
N HIS A 473 14.49 7.13 16.64
CA HIS A 473 14.03 8.49 16.94
C HIS A 473 12.71 8.87 16.25
N LEU A 474 12.27 8.10 15.24
CA LEU A 474 10.97 8.27 14.57
C LEU A 474 9.89 7.32 15.13
N ARG A 475 10.27 6.39 16.02
CA ARG A 475 9.37 5.40 16.61
C ARG A 475 8.54 6.05 17.74
N PRO A 476 7.20 6.01 17.68
CA PRO A 476 6.36 6.59 18.72
C PRO A 476 6.39 5.76 20.01
N ALA A 477 6.38 6.44 21.16
CA ALA A 477 6.27 5.81 22.49
C ALA A 477 4.96 5.01 22.66
N ALA A 478 3.94 5.28 21.83
CA ALA A 478 2.67 4.55 21.79
C ALA A 478 2.82 3.04 21.61
N HIS A 479 3.95 2.57 21.07
CA HIS A 479 4.25 1.14 20.94
C HIS A 479 4.55 0.44 22.27
N ASP A 480 4.97 1.19 23.28
CA ASP A 480 5.36 0.68 24.59
C ASP A 480 4.24 0.83 25.64
N LEU A 481 3.16 1.54 25.30
CA LEU A 481 2.02 1.75 26.18
C LEU A 481 1.02 0.60 26.11
N ASN A 482 0.52 0.18 27.27
CA ASN A 482 -0.64 -0.71 27.32
C ASN A 482 -1.93 0.05 26.96
N TRP A 483 -3.04 -0.68 26.77
CA TRP A 483 -4.32 -0.09 26.33
C TRP A 483 -4.88 0.96 27.31
N ILE A 484 -4.68 0.77 28.62
CA ILE A 484 -5.15 1.68 29.67
C ILE A 484 -4.39 3.01 29.57
N GLN A 485 -3.07 2.95 29.50
CA GLN A 485 -2.19 4.12 29.39
C GLN A 485 -2.40 4.86 28.07
N TYR A 486 -2.47 4.12 26.95
CA TYR A 486 -2.64 4.69 25.62
C TYR A 486 -3.93 5.53 25.49
N HIS A 487 -5.02 5.10 26.14
CA HIS A 487 -6.29 5.82 26.18
C HIS A 487 -6.45 6.71 27.42
N SER A 488 -5.40 6.87 28.24
CA SER A 488 -5.40 7.68 29.47
C SER A 488 -6.53 7.33 30.45
N LEU A 489 -6.96 6.06 30.47
CA LEU A 489 -8.10 5.63 31.29
C LEU A 489 -7.77 5.63 32.79
N ASP A 490 -6.50 5.39 33.13
CA ASP A 490 -5.93 5.57 34.45
C ASP A 490 -6.03 7.03 34.93
N VAL A 491 -5.66 7.99 34.07
CA VAL A 491 -5.77 9.43 34.35
C VAL A 491 -7.23 9.86 34.48
N ILE A 492 -8.10 9.43 33.56
CA ILE A 492 -9.54 9.75 33.62
C ILE A 492 -10.15 9.19 34.90
N ALA A 493 -9.83 7.94 35.27
CA ALA A 493 -10.31 7.34 36.51
C ALA A 493 -9.84 8.10 37.75
N PHE A 494 -8.56 8.54 37.78
CA PHE A 494 -8.02 9.36 38.86
C PHE A 494 -8.77 10.70 38.98
N LEU A 495 -8.98 11.42 37.87
CA LEU A 495 -9.69 12.70 37.87
C LEU A 495 -11.16 12.54 38.30
N LEU A 496 -11.85 11.49 37.83
CA LEU A 496 -13.21 11.17 38.27
C LEU A 496 -13.26 10.90 39.77
N ALA A 497 -12.29 10.17 40.32
CA ALA A 497 -12.20 9.92 41.75
C ALA A 497 -12.04 11.24 42.55
N VAL A 498 -11.19 12.17 42.08
CA VAL A 498 -11.03 13.49 42.71
C VAL A 498 -12.34 14.28 42.71
N VAL A 499 -13.08 14.29 41.59
CA VAL A 499 -14.38 14.98 41.48
C VAL A 499 -15.39 14.35 42.44
N LEU A 500 -15.51 13.02 42.46
CA LEU A 500 -16.45 12.30 43.32
C LEU A 500 -16.15 12.51 44.81
N VAL A 501 -14.88 12.48 45.21
CA VAL A 501 -14.47 12.77 46.59
C VAL A 501 -14.78 14.21 46.96
N THR A 502 -14.52 15.17 46.08
CA THR A 502 -14.82 16.59 46.34
C THR A 502 -16.33 16.84 46.46
N MET A 503 -17.14 16.23 45.59
CA MET A 503 -18.60 16.29 45.68
C MET A 503 -19.11 15.63 46.96
N PHE A 504 -18.55 14.49 47.35
CA PHE A 504 -18.90 13.80 48.59
C PHE A 504 -18.59 14.65 49.83
N ILE A 505 -17.39 15.23 49.90
CA ILE A 505 -16.99 16.14 50.98
C ILE A 505 -17.92 17.35 51.02
N SER A 506 -18.16 17.99 49.88
CA SER A 506 -19.05 19.16 49.77
C SER A 506 -20.47 18.82 50.22
N LEU A 507 -21.00 17.67 49.81
CA LEU A 507 -22.31 17.19 50.25
C LEU A 507 -22.34 16.94 51.76
N LYS A 508 -21.31 16.32 52.34
CA LYS A 508 -21.21 16.11 53.79
C LYS A 508 -21.10 17.42 54.55
N CYS A 509 -20.33 18.39 54.06
CA CYS A 509 -20.23 19.74 54.62
C CYS A 509 -21.58 20.47 54.53
N CYS A 510 -22.26 20.45 53.38
CA CYS A 510 -23.60 21.03 53.22
C CYS A 510 -24.62 20.38 54.15
N LEU A 511 -24.67 19.04 54.23
CA LEU A 511 -25.56 18.32 55.15
C LEU A 511 -25.25 18.64 56.62
N PHE A 512 -23.97 18.77 56.97
CA PHE A 512 -23.54 19.17 58.31
C PHE A 512 -23.97 20.61 58.63
N CYS A 513 -23.74 21.55 57.72
CA CYS A 513 -24.19 22.94 57.84
C CYS A 513 -25.71 23.02 57.93
N CYS A 514 -26.45 22.32 57.08
CA CYS A 514 -27.91 22.27 57.12
C CYS A 514 -28.43 21.68 58.44
N ARG A 515 -27.84 20.58 58.95
CA ARG A 515 -28.18 20.04 60.27
C ARG A 515 -27.91 21.05 61.38
N LYS A 516 -26.83 21.82 61.31
CA LYS A 516 -26.45 22.79 62.36
C LYS A 516 -27.28 24.08 62.29
N CYS A 517 -27.68 24.52 61.10
CA CYS A 517 -28.46 25.74 60.89
C CYS A 517 -29.98 25.53 61.03
N PHE A 518 -30.52 24.37 60.62
CA PHE A 518 -31.96 24.10 60.61
C PHE A 518 -32.45 23.17 61.74
N CYS A 519 -31.57 22.41 62.42
CA CYS A 519 -31.95 21.62 63.60
C CYS A 519 -31.44 22.25 64.90
N LYS A 520 -31.92 23.46 65.25
CA LYS A 520 -31.93 23.87 66.67
C LYS A 520 -33.01 23.06 67.39
N LYS A 521 -32.61 22.00 68.11
CA LYS A 521 -33.48 21.37 69.12
C LYS A 521 -33.97 22.46 70.08
N GLY A 522 -35.28 22.65 70.16
CA GLY A 522 -35.90 23.48 71.19
C GLY A 522 -35.44 23.03 72.57
N ARG A 523 -34.90 23.98 73.35
CA ARG A 523 -34.74 23.81 74.80
C ARG A 523 -36.15 23.70 75.39
N VAL A 524 -36.61 22.49 75.66
CA VAL A 524 -37.81 22.29 76.50
C VAL A 524 -37.38 22.40 77.97
N SER A 525 -38.01 23.35 78.66
CA SER A 525 -37.83 23.75 80.05
C SER A 525 -37.96 22.59 81.06
N LYS A 526 -37.08 22.53 82.06
CA LYS A 526 -37.20 21.66 83.26
C LYS A 526 -38.50 22.00 84.00
N SER A 527 -39.37 21.01 84.25
CA SER A 527 -40.48 21.19 85.20
C SER A 527 -39.96 21.22 86.64
N ARG A 528 -40.53 22.13 87.42
CA ARG A 528 -40.18 22.45 88.81
C ARG A 528 -40.83 21.39 89.71
N LYS A 529 -40.04 20.76 90.59
CA LYS A 529 -40.53 19.90 91.68
C LYS A 529 -41.52 20.69 92.56
N SER A 530 -42.73 20.18 92.77
CA SER A 530 -43.56 20.53 93.92
C SER A 530 -43.10 19.70 95.13
N LYS A 531 -42.93 20.39 96.26
CA LYS A 531 -42.70 19.84 97.60
C LYS A 531 -43.99 19.97 98.40
N ALA A 532 -44.14 19.07 99.38
CA ALA A 532 -45.08 19.05 100.51
C ALA A 532 -46.55 18.76 100.15
N GLU A 533 -47.29 17.96 100.91
CA GLU A 533 -47.14 17.54 102.31
C GLU A 533 -47.79 16.16 102.52
#